data_AF-A0A0U2R1B2-F1
#
_entry.id   AF-A0A0U2R1B2-F1
#
_cell.length_a   1.000
_cell.length_b   1.000
_cell.length_c   1.000
_cell.angle_alpha   90.00
_cell.angle_beta   90.00
_cell.angle_gamma   90.00
#
_symmetry.space_group_name_H-M   'P 1'
#
loop_
_entity.id
_entity.type
_entity.pdbx_description
1 polymer ?
#
loop_
_entity_poly.entity_id
_entity_poly.type
_entity_poly.pdbx_seq_one_letter_code
_entity_poly.pdbx_strand_id
1 'polypeptide(L)'
;MARVNLYISNEVHEKINMIVEKRRQEGARDKDISLSGTASMLLELGLRVYDAQMERKESAFNQTEFNKLLLECVVKTQSTVAKILGIESLSPHVSGNPKFEYASMVDDIREKVSVEMDRFFPKNDDE
;
A
#
# COMPACT_ATOMS: atom_id res chain seq x y z
N MET A 1 -7.07 36.30 -17.72
CA MET A 1 -7.26 35.34 -16.62
C MET A 1 -7.92 36.07 -15.46
N ALA A 2 -8.85 35.44 -14.75
CA ALA A 2 -9.40 36.00 -13.53
C ALA A 2 -8.31 36.05 -12.44
N ARG A 3 -8.31 37.10 -11.62
CA ARG A 3 -7.38 37.22 -10.49
C ARG A 3 -8.01 36.56 -9.27
N VAL A 4 -7.29 35.62 -8.67
CA VAL A 4 -7.68 34.95 -7.44
C VAL A 4 -6.61 35.23 -6.38
N ASN A 5 -7.03 35.66 -5.19
CA ASN A 5 -6.15 35.79 -4.03
C ASN A 5 -6.43 34.61 -3.09
N LEU A 6 -5.42 33.81 -2.78
CA LEU A 6 -5.54 32.62 -1.93
C LEU A 6 -4.64 32.77 -0.70
N TYR A 7 -5.15 32.33 0.44
CA TYR A 7 -4.36 32.14 1.65
C TYR A 7 -3.99 30.65 1.74
N ILE A 8 -2.70 30.36 1.69
CA ILE A 8 -2.14 29.01 1.70
C ILE A 8 -1.18 28.85 2.88
N SER A 9 -0.95 27.62 3.34
CA SER A 9 0.06 27.36 4.38
C SER A 9 1.47 27.66 3.89
N ASN A 10 2.38 27.94 4.82
CA ASN A 10 3.80 28.16 4.51
C ASN A 10 4.40 26.96 3.77
N GLU A 11 4.03 25.74 4.14
CA GLU A 11 4.48 24.51 3.48
C GLU A 11 4.10 24.50 1.98
N VAL A 12 2.87 24.86 1.64
CA VAL A 12 2.41 24.90 0.24
C VAL A 12 3.14 26.03 -0.50
N HIS A 13 3.29 27.20 0.12
CA HIS A 13 4.01 28.32 -0.48
C HIS A 13 5.48 27.96 -0.78
N GLU A 14 6.18 27.32 0.15
CA GLU A 14 7.55 26.83 -0.04
C GLU A 14 7.63 25.80 -1.17
N LYS A 15 6.70 24.84 -1.23
CA LYS A 15 6.66 23.86 -2.33
C LYS A 15 6.49 24.51 -3.70
N ILE A 16 5.63 25.53 -3.83
CA ILE A 16 5.47 26.25 -5.10
C ILE A 16 6.76 26.99 -5.45
N ASN A 17 7.41 27.64 -4.48
CA ASN A 17 8.70 28.29 -4.71
C ASN A 17 9.79 27.31 -5.16
N MET A 18 9.89 26.13 -4.54
CA MET A 18 10.82 25.09 -4.98
C MET A 18 10.58 24.67 -6.44
N ILE A 19 9.33 24.59 -6.89
CA ILE A 19 9.00 24.27 -8.29
C ILE A 19 9.46 25.39 -9.23
N VAL A 20 9.24 26.65 -8.85
CA VAL A 20 9.70 27.82 -9.61
C VAL A 20 11.23 27.80 -9.75
N GLU A 21 11.95 27.61 -8.65
CA GLU A 21 13.41 27.55 -8.65
C GLU A 21 13.95 26.36 -9.46
N LYS A 22 13.33 25.19 -9.33
CA LYS A 22 13.70 24.02 -10.14
C LYS A 22 13.55 24.30 -11.64
N ARG A 23 12.45 24.92 -12.06
CA ARG A 23 12.25 25.25 -13.48
C ARG A 23 13.24 26.31 -13.99
N ARG A 24 13.66 27.25 -13.14
CA ARG A 24 14.75 28.19 -13.47
C ARG A 24 16.07 27.44 -13.70
N GLN A 25 16.41 26.49 -12.83
CA GLN A 25 17.61 25.65 -12.98
C GLN A 25 17.58 24.81 -14.26
N GLU A 26 16.39 24.40 -14.72
CA GLU A 26 16.19 23.69 -15.98
C GLU A 26 16.32 24.59 -17.23
N GLY A 27 16.69 25.86 -17.07
CA GLY A 27 17.01 26.78 -18.18
C GLY A 27 15.82 27.55 -18.73
N ALA A 28 14.67 27.53 -18.05
CA ALA A 28 13.54 28.35 -18.44
C ALA A 28 13.77 29.82 -18.09
N ARG A 29 13.32 30.71 -18.98
CA ARG A 29 13.61 32.15 -18.88
C ARG A 29 12.84 32.74 -17.69
N ASP A 30 13.46 33.67 -16.97
CA ASP A 30 12.83 34.35 -15.82
C ASP A 30 11.52 35.07 -16.15
N LYS A 31 11.32 35.44 -17.42
CA LYS A 31 10.08 36.07 -17.89
C LYS A 31 8.91 35.08 -18.04
N ASP A 32 9.22 33.80 -18.19
CA ASP A 32 8.24 32.74 -18.50
C ASP A 32 7.77 32.01 -17.23
N ILE A 33 8.44 32.23 -16.08
CA ILE A 33 8.14 31.56 -14.82
C ILE A 33 7.86 32.58 -13.73
N SER A 34 6.68 32.45 -13.13
CA SER A 34 6.27 33.21 -11.96
C SER A 34 5.60 32.29 -10.93
N LEU A 35 5.58 32.75 -9.68
CA LEU A 35 4.82 32.09 -8.61
C LEU A 35 3.35 31.97 -8.99
N SER A 36 2.76 33.04 -9.52
CA SER A 36 1.36 33.06 -9.98
C SER A 36 1.09 32.11 -11.14
N GLY A 37 2.01 32.02 -12.11
CA GLY A 37 1.87 31.09 -13.24
C GLY A 37 1.95 29.63 -12.80
N THR A 38 2.87 29.33 -11.89
CA THR A 38 3.02 27.98 -11.32
C THR A 38 1.83 27.62 -10.45
N ALA A 39 1.34 28.53 -9.61
CA ALA A 39 0.14 28.33 -8.81
C ALA A 39 -1.12 28.13 -9.67
N SER A 40 -1.30 28.90 -10.75
CA SER A 40 -2.42 28.73 -11.69
C SER A 40 -2.41 27.34 -12.33
N MET A 41 -1.23 26.90 -12.81
CA MET A 41 -1.07 25.58 -13.41
C MET A 41 -1.35 24.44 -12.40
N LEU A 42 -0.93 24.60 -11.14
CA LEU A 42 -1.22 23.63 -10.08
C LEU A 42 -2.71 23.60 -9.71
N LEU A 43 -3.41 24.74 -9.74
CA LEU A 43 -4.86 24.79 -9.53
C LEU A 43 -5.62 24.07 -10.64
N GLU A 44 -5.27 24.31 -11.90
CA GLU A 44 -5.88 23.62 -13.04
C GLU A 44 -5.60 22.11 -13.03
N LEU A 45 -4.38 21.71 -12.66
CA LEU A 45 -4.05 20.31 -12.48
C LEU A 45 -4.84 19.69 -11.32
N GLY A 46 -4.96 20.40 -10.19
CA GLY A 46 -5.73 19.98 -9.03
C GLY A 46 -7.21 19.78 -9.34
N LEU A 47 -7.81 20.68 -10.13
CA LEU A 47 -9.20 20.56 -10.59
C LEU A 47 -9.40 19.32 -11.47
N ARG A 48 -8.50 19.07 -12.44
CA ARG A 48 -8.56 17.85 -13.27
C ARG A 48 -8.49 16.57 -12.45
N VAL A 49 -7.63 16.55 -11.42
CA VAL A 49 -7.51 15.39 -10.51
C VAL A 49 -8.77 15.25 -9.65
N TYR A 50 -9.31 16.36 -9.15
CA TYR A 50 -10.55 16.36 -8.37
C TYR A 50 -11.72 15.78 -9.18
N ASP A 51 -11.92 16.25 -10.42
CA ASP A 51 -12.97 15.76 -11.31
C ASP A 51 -12.80 14.27 -11.61
N ALA A 52 -11.58 13.84 -11.95
CA ALA A 52 -11.27 12.43 -12.17
C ALA A 52 -11.49 11.55 -10.92
N GLN A 53 -11.29 12.10 -9.72
CA GLN A 53 -11.63 11.39 -8.47
C GLN A 53 -13.14 11.36 -8.22
N MET A 54 -13.88 12.42 -8.56
CA MET A 54 -15.35 12.45 -8.42
C MET A 54 -16.02 11.45 -9.35
N GLU A 55 -15.54 11.29 -10.59
CA GLU A 55 -16.03 10.28 -11.53
C GLU A 55 -15.80 8.84 -11.02
N ARG A 56 -14.77 8.63 -10.19
CA ARG A 56 -14.46 7.33 -9.56
C ARG A 56 -15.16 7.08 -8.22
N LYS A 57 -15.97 8.01 -7.72
CA LYS A 57 -16.66 7.89 -6.41
C LYS A 57 -17.82 6.89 -6.39
N GLU A 58 -17.84 5.87 -7.24
CA GLU A 58 -18.87 4.81 -7.14
C GLU A 58 -18.76 3.98 -5.85
N SER A 59 -17.65 4.03 -5.10
CA SER A 59 -17.64 3.55 -3.71
C SER A 59 -16.49 4.16 -2.92
N ALA A 60 -16.81 4.86 -1.83
CA ALA A 60 -15.80 5.20 -0.83
C ALA A 60 -15.19 3.91 -0.27
N PHE A 61 -13.88 3.87 -0.04
CA PHE A 61 -13.23 2.67 0.45
C PHE A 61 -13.87 2.20 1.77
N ASN A 62 -14.43 0.99 1.75
CA ASN A 62 -15.09 0.40 2.90
C ASN A 62 -14.12 -0.55 3.61
N GLN A 63 -13.55 -0.10 4.71
CA GLN A 63 -12.59 -0.87 5.51
C GLN A 63 -13.16 -2.21 5.98
N THR A 64 -14.44 -2.27 6.34
CA THR A 64 -15.08 -3.48 6.86
C THR A 64 -15.23 -4.54 5.76
N GLU A 65 -15.70 -4.14 4.58
CA GLU A 65 -15.82 -5.06 3.44
C GLU A 65 -14.44 -5.51 2.94
N PHE A 66 -13.46 -4.61 2.94
CA PHE A 66 -12.07 -4.99 2.66
C PHE A 66 -11.54 -6.03 3.65
N ASN A 67 -11.71 -5.79 4.96
CA ASN A 67 -11.25 -6.72 5.99
C ASN A 67 -11.94 -8.08 5.90
N LYS A 68 -13.25 -8.11 5.61
CA LYS A 68 -14.00 -9.34 5.38
C LYS A 68 -13.44 -10.13 4.20
N LEU A 69 -13.28 -9.47 3.06
CA LEU A 69 -12.77 -10.10 1.85
C LEU A 69 -11.35 -10.63 2.05
N LEU A 70 -10.49 -9.81 2.68
CA LEU A 70 -9.12 -10.22 3.00
C LEU A 70 -9.11 -11.45 3.92
N LEU A 71 -9.90 -11.44 4.99
CA LEU A 71 -9.99 -12.55 5.93
C LEU A 71 -10.51 -13.82 5.25
N GLU A 72 -11.53 -13.70 4.41
CA GLU A 72 -12.07 -14.81 3.62
C GLU A 72 -11.00 -15.41 2.69
N CYS A 73 -10.26 -14.57 1.96
CA CYS A 73 -9.20 -15.01 1.06
C CYS A 73 -8.08 -15.74 1.80
N VAL A 74 -7.58 -15.20 2.91
CA VAL A 74 -6.46 -15.83 3.64
C VAL A 74 -6.88 -17.14 4.31
N VAL A 75 -8.10 -17.21 4.89
CA VAL A 75 -8.62 -18.44 5.51
C VAL A 75 -8.88 -19.52 4.46
N LYS A 76 -9.46 -19.17 3.30
CA LYS A 76 -9.67 -20.11 2.19
C LYS A 76 -8.35 -20.63 1.64
N THR A 77 -7.36 -19.76 1.45
CA THR A 77 -6.02 -20.13 0.99
C THR A 77 -5.36 -21.06 2.00
N GLN A 78 -5.33 -20.72 3.28
CA GLN A 78 -4.73 -21.56 4.32
C GLN A 78 -5.37 -22.96 4.37
N SER A 79 -6.71 -23.03 4.32
CA SER A 79 -7.44 -24.30 4.32
C SER A 79 -7.17 -25.15 3.07
N THR A 80 -6.97 -24.50 1.91
CA THR A 80 -6.64 -25.18 0.66
C THR A 80 -5.20 -25.68 0.67
N VAL A 81 -4.25 -24.82 1.06
CA VAL A 81 -2.82 -25.15 1.12
C VAL A 81 -2.54 -26.26 2.14
N ALA A 82 -3.25 -26.29 3.27
CA ALA A 82 -3.13 -27.40 4.23
C ALA A 82 -3.53 -28.75 3.61
N LYS A 83 -4.54 -28.79 2.74
CA LYS A 83 -4.93 -30.01 2.00
C LYS A 83 -3.91 -30.38 0.94
N ILE A 84 -3.39 -29.38 0.20
CA ILE A 84 -2.33 -29.58 -0.79
C ILE A 84 -1.08 -30.17 -0.11
N LEU A 85 -0.66 -29.62 1.03
CA LEU A 85 0.47 -30.15 1.81
C LEU A 85 0.25 -31.61 2.21
N GLY A 86 -0.97 -31.96 2.65
CA GLY A 86 -1.34 -33.34 2.95
C GLY A 86 -1.23 -34.28 1.73
N ILE A 87 -1.74 -33.85 0.57
CA ILE A 87 -1.67 -34.62 -0.68
C ILE A 87 -0.21 -34.79 -1.12
N GLU A 88 0.57 -33.71 -1.13
CA GLU A 88 1.97 -33.73 -1.58
C GLU A 88 2.87 -34.56 -0.67
N SER A 89 2.57 -34.64 0.64
CA SER A 89 3.29 -35.51 1.57
C SER A 89 3.16 -37.00 1.23
N LEU A 90 2.12 -37.38 0.47
CA LEU A 90 1.87 -38.75 0.03
C LEU A 90 2.46 -39.03 -1.37
N SER A 91 3.12 -38.04 -1.99
CA SER A 91 3.67 -38.18 -3.33
C SER A 91 4.83 -39.19 -3.35
N PRO A 92 4.86 -40.12 -4.34
CA PRO A 92 5.93 -41.12 -4.42
C PRO A 92 7.31 -40.50 -4.62
N HIS A 93 7.39 -39.28 -5.15
CA HIS A 93 8.63 -38.56 -5.38
C HIS A 93 9.30 -38.04 -4.10
N VAL A 94 8.55 -37.94 -3.00
CA VAL A 94 9.07 -37.52 -1.69
C VAL A 94 9.06 -38.65 -0.65
N SER A 95 8.58 -39.83 -1.05
CA SER A 95 8.51 -41.01 -0.18
C SER A 95 9.89 -41.41 0.33
N GLY A 96 9.99 -41.71 1.64
CA GLY A 96 11.24 -42.06 2.31
C GLY A 96 12.16 -40.88 2.62
N ASN A 97 11.79 -39.65 2.26
CA ASN A 97 12.53 -38.46 2.64
C ASN A 97 11.95 -37.87 3.96
N PRO A 98 12.69 -37.91 5.08
CA PRO A 98 12.20 -37.44 6.38
C PRO A 98 11.87 -35.94 6.39
N LYS A 99 12.42 -35.16 5.44
CA LYS A 99 12.12 -33.73 5.29
C LYS A 99 10.67 -33.46 4.88
N PHE A 100 10.04 -34.39 4.14
CA PHE A 100 8.69 -34.25 3.62
C PHE A 100 7.69 -35.16 4.34
N GLU A 101 8.10 -35.74 5.47
CA GLU A 101 7.18 -36.43 6.35
C GLU A 101 6.18 -35.41 6.92
N TYR A 102 4.88 -35.74 6.84
CA TYR A 102 3.82 -34.82 7.21
C TYR A 102 3.94 -34.30 8.64
N ALA A 103 4.27 -35.17 9.60
CA ALA A 103 4.45 -34.79 11.00
C ALA A 103 5.57 -33.75 11.16
N SER A 104 6.73 -34.00 10.57
CA SER A 104 7.89 -33.10 10.58
C SER A 104 7.57 -31.74 9.96
N MET A 105 6.85 -31.72 8.84
CA MET A 105 6.44 -30.46 8.18
C MET A 105 5.44 -29.67 9.03
N VAL A 106 4.48 -30.34 9.69
CA VAL A 106 3.50 -29.69 10.58
C VAL A 106 4.20 -29.04 11.78
N ASP A 107 5.17 -29.74 12.38
CA ASP A 107 5.92 -29.21 13.51
C ASP A 107 6.79 -28.00 13.11
N ASP A 108 7.51 -28.07 11.99
CA ASP A 108 8.30 -26.95 11.46
C ASP A 108 7.42 -25.72 11.14
N ILE A 109 6.25 -25.94 10.53
CA ILE A 109 5.28 -24.85 10.27
C ILE A 109 4.78 -24.25 11.60
N ARG A 110 4.46 -25.09 12.58
CA ARG A 110 3.96 -24.64 13.88
C ARG A 110 5.00 -23.80 14.63
N GLU A 111 6.25 -24.23 14.63
CA GLU A 111 7.35 -23.49 15.27
C GLU A 111 7.55 -22.13 14.60
N LYS A 112 7.65 -22.09 13.27
CA LYS A 112 7.78 -20.85 12.50
C LYS A 112 6.64 -19.87 12.75
N VAL A 113 5.40 -20.36 12.72
CA VAL A 113 4.22 -19.53 13.02
C VAL A 113 4.26 -19.02 14.44
N SER A 114 4.67 -19.84 15.42
CA SER A 114 4.75 -19.41 16.82
C SER A 114 5.77 -18.27 17.01
N VAL A 115 6.93 -18.35 16.36
CA VAL A 115 7.95 -17.29 16.39
C VAL A 115 7.43 -15.98 15.81
N GLU A 116 6.75 -16.02 14.67
CA GLU A 116 6.17 -14.81 14.06
C GLU A 116 5.03 -14.23 14.91
N MET A 117 4.21 -15.09 15.53
CA MET A 117 3.13 -14.65 16.42
C MET A 117 3.68 -14.00 17.69
N ASP A 118 4.64 -14.64 18.36
CA ASP A 118 5.22 -14.16 19.62
C ASP A 118 5.96 -12.81 19.43
N ARG A 119 6.40 -12.49 18.20
CA ARG A 119 7.03 -11.19 17.88
C ARG A 119 6.08 -10.00 17.98
N PHE A 120 4.81 -10.18 17.60
CA PHE A 120 3.81 -9.11 17.57
C PHE A 120 2.74 -9.25 18.65
N PHE A 121 2.55 -10.47 19.17
CA PHE A 121 1.57 -10.83 20.18
C PHE A 121 2.23 -11.77 21.22
N PRO A 122 3.21 -11.29 22.00
CA PRO A 122 3.87 -12.11 23.01
C PRO A 122 2.89 -12.55 24.09
N LYS A 123 3.05 -13.79 24.57
CA LYS A 123 2.17 -14.37 25.60
C LYS A 123 2.31 -13.73 26.98
N ASN A 124 3.39 -12.99 27.21
CA ASN A 124 3.71 -12.29 28.45
C ASN A 124 3.72 -10.78 28.23
N ASP A 125 2.73 -10.26 27.52
CA ASP A 125 2.38 -8.86 27.70
C ASP A 125 1.74 -8.75 29.08
N ASP A 126 2.45 -8.12 30.02
CA ASP A 126 1.95 -7.79 31.36
C ASP A 126 0.77 -6.81 31.23
N GLU A 127 -0.42 -7.37 30.94
CA GLU A 127 -1.75 -6.84 31.24
C GLU A 127 -2.58 -7.86 32.02
#